data_AF-A0A0H1BDE9-F1
#
_entry.id   AF-A0A0H1BDE9-F1
#
_cell.length_a   1.000
_cell.length_b   1.000
_cell.length_c   1.000
_cell.angle_alpha   90.00
_cell.angle_beta   90.00
_cell.angle_gamma   90.00
#
_symmetry.space_group_name_H-M   'P 1'
#
loop_
_entity.id
_entity.type
_entity.pdbx_description
1 polymer ?
#
loop_
_entity_poly.entity_id
_entity_poly.type
_entity_poly.pdbx_seq_one_letter_code
_entity_poly.pdbx_strand_id
1 'polypeptide(L)'
;MLRFVANCVDETPHLEFNLRWIEALLSIHGRYFKDHGGQLATELRAVSRVVDGIRDEIKRLVEGNGYALEYLLSKPVLGGKVGKKGWGDEVAVVKKVSDASGDEDMDDAGDGDDGGDGEWMGLD
;
A
#
# COMPACT_ATOMS: atom_id res chain seq x y z
N MET A 1 13.26 -5.98 -28.22
CA MET A 1 12.74 -6.84 -27.13
C MET A 1 12.10 -6.04 -26.01
N LEU A 2 12.77 -5.10 -25.34
CA LEU A 2 12.15 -4.31 -24.24
C LEU A 2 10.83 -3.62 -24.65
N ARG A 3 10.78 -3.04 -25.85
CA ARG A 3 9.55 -2.45 -26.40
C ARG A 3 8.42 -3.48 -26.62
N PHE A 4 8.77 -4.71 -27.00
CA PHE A 4 7.80 -5.79 -27.18
C PHE A 4 7.21 -6.21 -25.84
N VAL A 5 8.06 -6.40 -24.82
CA VAL A 5 7.61 -6.74 -23.48
C VAL A 5 6.72 -5.63 -22.90
N ALA A 6 7.11 -4.36 -23.05
CA ALA A 6 6.29 -3.23 -22.60
C ALA A 6 4.90 -3.23 -23.25
N ASN A 7 4.79 -3.48 -24.55
CA ASN A 7 3.50 -3.56 -25.24
C ASN A 7 2.69 -4.81 -24.82
N CYS A 8 3.33 -5.96 -24.62
CA CYS A 8 2.64 -7.18 -24.19
C CYS A 8 2.04 -7.04 -22.79
N VAL A 9 2.63 -6.23 -21.92
CA VAL A 9 2.11 -5.97 -20.59
C VAL A 9 0.78 -5.21 -20.66
N ASP A 10 0.62 -4.28 -21.60
CA ASP A 10 -0.63 -3.54 -21.79
C ASP A 10 -1.73 -4.39 -22.47
N GLU A 11 -1.33 -5.32 -23.34
CA GLU A 11 -2.27 -6.10 -24.15
C GLU A 11 -2.70 -7.43 -23.51
N THR A 12 -1.92 -7.99 -22.57
CA THR A 12 -2.14 -9.34 -22.06
C THR A 12 -2.42 -9.36 -20.54
N PRO A 13 -3.39 -10.17 -20.06
CA PRO A 13 -3.71 -10.26 -18.63
C PRO A 13 -2.67 -11.03 -17.81
N HIS A 14 -1.55 -11.47 -18.42
CA HIS A 14 -0.51 -12.28 -17.78
C HIS A 14 0.52 -11.41 -17.03
N LEU A 15 0.02 -10.62 -16.08
CA LEU A 15 0.80 -9.62 -15.36
C LEU A 15 2.04 -10.21 -14.67
N GLU A 16 1.86 -11.30 -13.93
CA GLU A 16 2.95 -11.95 -13.20
C GLU A 16 4.07 -12.40 -14.15
N PHE A 17 3.72 -13.07 -15.25
CA PHE A 17 4.69 -13.54 -16.23
C PHE A 17 5.48 -12.37 -16.85
N ASN A 18 4.77 -11.31 -17.24
CA ASN A 18 5.39 -10.14 -17.85
C ASN A 18 6.34 -9.43 -16.86
N LEU A 19 5.95 -9.27 -15.60
CA LEU A 19 6.79 -8.67 -14.56
C LEU A 19 8.03 -9.52 -14.27
N ARG A 20 7.87 -10.85 -14.16
CA ARG A 20 9.00 -11.79 -13.99
C ARG A 20 9.96 -11.76 -15.18
N TRP A 21 9.44 -11.59 -16.39
CA TRP A 21 10.27 -11.51 -17.58
C TRP A 21 11.10 -10.21 -17.60
N ILE A 22 10.47 -9.07 -17.25
CA ILE A 22 11.17 -7.78 -17.09
C ILE A 22 12.25 -7.89 -16.01
N GLU A 23 11.93 -8.45 -14.86
CA GLU A 23 12.86 -8.69 -13.76
C GLU A 23 14.08 -9.51 -14.21
N ALA A 24 13.85 -10.63 -14.89
CA ALA A 24 14.92 -11.50 -15.38
C ALA A 24 15.81 -10.78 -16.43
N LEU A 25 15.19 -10.03 -17.35
CA LEU A 25 15.92 -9.24 -18.34
C LEU A 25 16.83 -8.19 -17.68
N LEU A 26 16.28 -7.41 -16.75
CA LEU A 26 17.04 -6.38 -16.02
C LEU A 26 18.12 -6.98 -15.12
N SER A 27 17.87 -8.14 -14.52
CA SER A 27 18.85 -8.81 -13.65
C SER A 27 20.06 -9.35 -14.40
N ILE A 28 19.83 -9.99 -15.56
CA ILE A 28 20.91 -10.61 -16.34
C ILE A 28 21.68 -9.54 -17.14
N HIS A 29 20.97 -8.58 -17.73
CA HIS A 29 21.55 -7.60 -18.67
C HIS A 29 21.69 -6.19 -18.06
N GLY A 30 21.54 -6.04 -16.74
CA GLY A 30 21.54 -4.73 -16.08
C GLY A 30 22.80 -3.90 -16.33
N ARG A 31 23.98 -4.54 -16.38
CA ARG A 31 25.25 -3.87 -16.72
C ARG A 31 25.22 -3.31 -18.14
N TYR A 32 24.76 -4.11 -19.10
CA TYR A 32 24.64 -3.71 -20.50
C TYR A 32 23.67 -2.53 -20.68
N PHE A 33 22.53 -2.57 -19.97
CA PHE A 33 21.56 -1.46 -19.97
C PHE A 33 22.12 -0.18 -19.36
N LYS A 34 22.97 -0.29 -18.35
CA LYS A 34 23.63 0.88 -17.75
C LYS A 34 24.62 1.53 -18.72
N ASP A 35 25.41 0.71 -19.42
CA ASP A 35 26.44 1.20 -20.34
C ASP A 35 25.85 1.74 -21.65
N HIS A 36 24.69 1.23 -22.09
CA HIS A 36 23.97 1.66 -23.30
C HIS A 36 22.69 2.45 -22.99
N GLY A 37 22.59 3.02 -21.78
CA GLY A 37 21.37 3.63 -21.26
C GLY A 37 20.84 4.76 -22.14
N GLY A 38 21.71 5.53 -22.80
CA GLY A 38 21.30 6.59 -23.72
C GLY A 38 20.58 6.09 -24.98
N GLN A 39 20.99 4.95 -25.52
CA GLN A 39 20.38 4.35 -26.72
C GLN A 39 19.06 3.64 -26.39
N LEU A 40 18.95 3.09 -25.19
CA LEU A 40 17.77 2.34 -24.72
C LEU A 40 16.85 3.19 -23.83
N ALA A 41 17.09 4.49 -23.74
CA ALA A 41 16.41 5.38 -22.80
C ALA A 41 14.90 5.46 -23.04
N THR A 42 14.47 5.31 -24.29
CA THR A 42 13.05 5.37 -24.66
C THR A 42 12.34 4.09 -24.26
N GLU A 43 12.96 2.95 -24.53
CA GLU A 43 12.45 1.62 -24.19
C GLU A 43 12.39 1.42 -22.69
N LEU A 44 13.43 1.84 -21.96
CA LEU A 44 13.47 1.78 -20.49
C LEU A 44 12.38 2.65 -19.88
N ARG A 45 12.15 3.87 -20.38
CA ARG A 45 11.04 4.72 -19.91
C ARG A 45 9.66 4.11 -20.18
N ALA A 46 9.49 3.46 -21.33
CA ALA A 46 8.24 2.76 -21.65
C ALA A 46 7.98 1.63 -20.63
N VAL A 47 8.99 0.81 -20.34
CA VAL A 47 8.90 -0.25 -19.32
C VAL A 47 8.61 0.33 -17.93
N SER A 48 9.32 1.38 -17.52
CA SER A 48 9.09 2.04 -16.22
C SER A 48 7.66 2.56 -16.10
N ARG A 49 7.15 3.27 -17.11
CA ARG A 49 5.78 3.80 -17.12
C ARG A 49 4.74 2.69 -16.90
N VAL A 50 4.91 1.57 -17.60
CA VAL A 50 3.97 0.45 -17.52
C VAL A 50 4.03 -0.21 -16.13
N VAL A 51 5.24 -0.44 -15.60
CA VAL A 51 5.41 -1.00 -14.25
C VAL A 51 4.82 -0.07 -13.17
N ASP A 52 5.03 1.24 -13.29
CA ASP A 52 4.48 2.22 -12.37
C ASP A 52 2.94 2.25 -12.43
N GLY A 53 2.36 2.17 -13.63
CA GLY A 53 0.91 2.08 -13.82
C GLY A 53 0.32 0.85 -13.13
N ILE A 54 0.94 -0.32 -13.33
CA ILE A 54 0.53 -1.57 -12.67
C ILE A 54 0.61 -1.46 -11.15
N ARG A 55 1.72 -0.91 -10.64
CA ARG A 55 1.91 -0.70 -9.22
C ARG A 55 0.78 0.14 -8.63
N ASP A 56 0.43 1.23 -9.29
CA ASP A 56 -0.61 2.15 -8.80
C ASP A 56 -1.99 1.52 -8.86
N GLU A 57 -2.30 0.73 -9.88
CA GLU A 57 -3.54 -0.04 -9.98
C GLU A 57 -3.68 -1.08 -8.87
N ILE A 58 -2.63 -1.89 -8.64
CA ILE A 58 -2.60 -2.88 -7.56
C ILE A 58 -2.77 -2.17 -6.21
N LYS A 59 -2.00 -1.09 -5.98
CA LYS A 59 -2.06 -0.34 -4.73
C LYS A 59 -3.47 0.18 -4.44
N ARG A 60 -4.11 0.81 -5.44
CA ARG A 60 -5.48 1.31 -5.31
C ARG A 60 -6.48 0.20 -5.00
N LEU A 61 -6.36 -0.97 -5.64
CA LEU A 61 -7.23 -2.11 -5.39
C LEU A 61 -7.02 -2.69 -3.99
N VAL A 62 -5.77 -2.85 -3.57
CA VAL A 62 -5.42 -3.38 -2.25
C VAL A 62 -5.91 -2.44 -1.15
N GLU A 63 -5.70 -1.13 -1.29
CA GLU A 63 -6.19 -0.14 -0.34
C GLU A 63 -7.72 -0.13 -0.27
N GLY A 64 -8.41 -0.10 -1.42
CA GLY A 64 -9.87 -0.14 -1.46
C GLY A 64 -10.44 -1.41 -0.82
N ASN A 65 -9.82 -2.57 -1.09
CA ASN A 65 -10.20 -3.83 -0.47
C ASN A 65 -9.90 -3.82 1.03
N GLY A 66 -8.77 -3.27 1.46
CA GLY A 66 -8.38 -3.15 2.86
C GLY A 66 -9.39 -2.33 3.65
N TYR A 67 -9.74 -1.13 3.17
CA TYR A 67 -10.76 -0.28 3.81
C TYR A 67 -12.14 -0.93 3.80
N ALA A 68 -12.52 -1.61 2.71
CA ALA A 68 -13.80 -2.32 2.65
C ALA A 68 -13.87 -3.47 3.67
N LEU A 69 -12.78 -4.24 3.81
CA LEU A 69 -12.68 -5.30 4.80
C LEU A 69 -12.73 -4.74 6.22
N GLU A 70 -11.98 -3.68 6.51
CA GLU A 70 -12.00 -3.01 7.81
C GLU A 70 -13.38 -2.46 8.15
N TYR A 71 -14.07 -1.86 7.17
CA TYR A 71 -15.44 -1.41 7.32
C TYR A 71 -16.42 -2.57 7.59
N LEU A 72 -16.27 -3.71 6.91
CA LEU A 72 -17.13 -4.88 7.12
C LEU A 72 -16.87 -5.54 8.47
N LEU A 73 -15.62 -5.56 8.93
CA LEU A 73 -15.24 -6.12 10.23
C LEU A 73 -15.63 -5.21 11.40
N SER A 74 -15.59 -3.89 11.22
CA SER A 74 -15.99 -2.91 12.24
C SER A 74 -17.50 -2.82 12.42
N LYS A 75 -18.29 -3.26 11.44
CA LYS A 75 -19.73 -3.45 11.63
C LYS A 75 -19.97 -4.65 12.56
N PRO A 76 -20.60 -4.48 13.73
CA PRO A 76 -21.19 -5.63 14.41
C PRO A 76 -22.16 -6.28 13.43
N VAL A 77 -22.21 -7.61 13.36
CA VAL A 77 -23.10 -8.36 12.47
C VAL A 77 -24.55 -7.95 12.76
N LEU A 78 -25.03 -6.91 12.06
CA LEU A 78 -26.38 -6.36 12.18
C LEU A 78 -27.33 -7.32 11.46
N GLY A 79 -27.63 -8.45 12.09
CA GLY A 79 -28.57 -9.41 11.53
C GLY A 79 -28.48 -10.83 12.06
N GLY A 80 -28.15 -11.04 13.34
CA GLY A 80 -28.20 -12.37 13.91
C GLY A 80 -28.25 -12.37 15.43
N LYS A 81 -29.45 -12.53 15.99
CA LYS A 81 -29.58 -13.21 17.28
C LYS A 81 -29.07 -14.64 17.11
N VAL A 82 -27.76 -14.86 17.19
CA VAL A 82 -27.16 -16.18 17.39
C VAL A 82 -26.20 -16.04 18.55
N GLY A 83 -26.43 -16.89 19.54
CA GLY A 83 -25.91 -16.74 20.89
C GLY A 83 -24.38 -16.65 20.97
N LYS A 84 -23.95 -15.96 22.02
CA LYS A 84 -22.63 -16.00 22.65
C LYS A 84 -21.80 -17.25 22.28
N LYS A 85 -20.88 -17.09 21.34
CA LYS A 85 -19.55 -17.70 21.40
C LYS A 85 -18.62 -16.86 20.53
N GLY A 86 -17.87 -15.98 21.18
CA GLY A 86 -17.05 -14.97 20.53
C GLY A 86 -15.85 -15.56 19.81
N TRP A 87 -15.60 -15.04 18.61
CA TRP A 87 -14.34 -15.13 17.84
C TRP A 87 -13.24 -14.22 18.42
N GLY A 88 -13.50 -13.56 19.57
CA GLY A 88 -12.56 -12.65 20.22
C GLY A 88 -11.41 -13.33 20.99
N ASP A 89 -11.39 -14.66 21.07
CA ASP A 89 -10.42 -15.40 21.89
C ASP A 89 -9.07 -15.62 21.16
N GLU A 90 -9.06 -15.70 19.83
CA GLU A 90 -7.81 -15.92 19.06
C GLU A 90 -7.03 -14.62 18.80
N VAL A 91 -7.70 -13.47 18.69
CA VAL A 91 -7.05 -12.17 18.43
C VAL A 91 -6.37 -11.60 19.68
N ALA A 92 -6.88 -11.94 20.87
CA ALA A 92 -6.28 -11.51 22.14
C ALA A 92 -4.90 -12.17 22.39
N VAL A 93 -4.64 -13.34 21.83
CA VAL A 93 -3.35 -14.04 21.96
C VAL A 93 -2.25 -13.30 21.19
N VAL A 94 -2.55 -12.74 20.02
CA VAL A 94 -1.55 -12.04 19.18
C VAL A 94 -1.14 -10.70 19.79
N LYS A 95 -2.08 -9.95 20.39
CA LYS A 95 -1.78 -8.64 20.98
C LYS A 95 -0.92 -8.73 22.25
N LYS A 96 -1.00 -9.84 22.98
CA LYS A 96 -0.25 -10.04 24.23
C LYS A 96 1.25 -10.29 24.03
N VAL A 97 1.70 -10.55 22.79
CA VAL A 97 3.12 -10.76 22.46
C VAL A 97 3.85 -9.45 22.13
N SER A 98 3.13 -8.39 21.72
CA SER A 98 3.74 -7.10 21.35
C SER A 98 3.92 -6.13 22.52
N ASP A 99 3.13 -6.24 23.59
CA ASP A 99 3.17 -5.29 24.73
C ASP A 99 4.22 -5.63 25.81
N ALA A 100 5.17 -6.54 25.51
CA ALA A 100 6.27 -6.91 26.41
C ALA A 100 7.55 -6.09 26.18
N SER A 101 7.44 -4.85 25.68
CA SER A 101 8.54 -3.89 25.64
C SER A 101 8.03 -2.58 26.25
N GLY A 102 8.35 -2.37 27.52
CA GLY A 102 7.97 -1.15 28.25
C GLY A 102 8.81 0.07 27.87
N ASP A 103 8.26 1.26 28.13
CA ASP A 103 8.92 2.24 29.01
C ASP A 103 7.94 3.35 29.43
N GLU A 104 7.86 3.48 30.75
CA GLU A 104 7.52 4.56 31.70
C GLU A 104 6.65 5.78 31.33
N ASP A 105 5.59 5.92 32.15
CA ASP A 105 4.83 7.14 32.48
C ASP A 105 5.73 8.33 32.87
N MET A 106 5.43 9.50 32.32
CA MET A 106 5.70 10.79 32.97
C MET A 106 4.49 11.70 32.81
N ASP A 107 3.69 11.78 33.88
CA ASP A 107 2.84 12.93 34.18
C ASP A 107 3.75 14.11 34.61
N ASP A 108 3.60 15.27 33.97
CA ASP A 108 3.83 16.54 34.66
C ASP A 108 2.89 17.64 34.12
N ALA A 109 2.28 18.33 35.06
CA ALA A 109 1.26 19.34 34.87
C ALA A 109 1.89 20.73 34.65
N GLY A 110 1.30 21.53 33.78
CA GLY A 110 1.75 22.90 33.54
C GLY A 110 0.71 23.76 32.84
N ASP A 111 -0.12 24.38 33.67
CA ASP A 111 -1.12 25.42 33.42
C ASP A 111 -0.60 26.63 32.61
N GLY A 112 -1.47 27.27 31.81
CA GLY A 112 -1.13 28.44 30.99
C GLY A 112 -2.20 28.86 29.97
N ASP A 113 -3.31 29.39 30.47
CA ASP A 113 -4.32 30.25 29.82
C ASP A 113 -3.75 31.30 28.83
N ASP A 114 -4.39 31.49 27.66
CA ASP A 114 -5.02 32.78 27.26
C ASP A 114 -5.42 32.84 25.76
N GLY A 115 -6.68 33.22 25.55
CA GLY A 115 -7.30 34.00 24.47
C GLY A 115 -6.77 34.03 23.02
N GLY A 116 -7.65 33.68 22.06
CA GLY A 116 -7.49 34.07 20.65
C GLY A 116 -8.48 33.41 19.68
N ASP A 117 -9.65 34.03 19.57
CA ASP A 117 -10.67 33.89 18.53
C ASP A 117 -10.13 33.75 17.09
N GLY A 118 -10.11 32.51 16.59
CA GLY A 118 -9.89 32.22 15.17
C GLY A 118 -11.20 32.09 14.40
N GLU A 119 -11.84 33.22 14.06
CA GLU A 119 -12.98 33.26 13.14
C GLU A 119 -12.65 32.60 11.79
N TRP A 120 -13.36 31.52 11.48
CA TRP A 120 -13.27 30.79 10.21
C TRP A 120 -13.84 31.67 9.08
N MET A 121 -13.00 32.31 8.26
CA MET A 121 -13.44 33.01 7.05
C MET A 121 -13.51 32.05 5.85
N GLY A 122 -14.74 31.75 5.42
CA GLY A 122 -15.02 31.08 4.14
C GLY A 122 -14.71 32.00 2.94
N LEU A 123 -14.25 31.40 1.85
CA LEU A 123 -13.96 32.08 0.58
C LEU A 123 -15.25 32.24 -0.24
N ASP A 124 -15.51 33.47 -0.68
CA ASP A 124 -16.50 33.88 -1.68
C ASP A 124 -16.12 33.39 -3.09
#